data_AF-A0A1H0SY12-F1
#
_entry.id   AF-A0A1H0SY12-F1
#
_cell.length_a   1.000
_cell.length_b   1.000
_cell.length_c   1.000
_cell.angle_alpha   90.00
_cell.angle_beta   90.00
_cell.angle_gamma   90.00
#
_symmetry.space_group_name_H-M   'P 1'
#
loop_
_entity.id
_entity.type
_entity.pdbx_description
1 polymer ?
#
loop_
_entity_poly.entity_id
_entity_poly.type
_entity_poly.pdbx_seq_one_letter_code
_entity_poly.pdbx_strand_id
1 'polypeptide(L)' 'MGTDDKVNNTVIHHIGAAKEGAGRLTGNEDLKREGQQEQARAKLQEAGERVKDAAADIGENLKDAARKLKEGFSKE' A
#
# COMPACT_ATOMS: atom_id res chain seq x y z
N MET A 1 -14.99 -34.75 -11.28
CA MET A 1 -15.18 -33.59 -10.39
C MET A 1 -15.34 -34.10 -8.98
N GLY A 2 -14.39 -33.87 -8.06
CA GLY A 2 -14.57 -34.35 -6.68
C GLY A 2 -13.39 -34.29 -5.70
N THR A 3 -12.16 -34.03 -6.14
CA THR A 3 -10.98 -34.02 -5.25
C THR A 3 -10.34 -32.64 -5.06
N ASP A 4 -10.49 -31.71 -6.01
CA ASP A 4 -9.90 -30.37 -5.91
C ASP A 4 -10.62 -29.43 -4.92
N ASP A 5 -11.94 -29.56 -4.78
CA ASP A 5 -12.74 -28.62 -3.97
C ASP A 5 -12.61 -28.86 -2.44
N LYS A 6 -12.46 -30.13 -2.03
CA LYS A 6 -12.27 -30.48 -0.60
C LYS A 6 -10.83 -30.24 -0.13
N VAL A 7 -9.85 -30.43 -1.02
CA VAL A 7 -8.43 -30.18 -0.70
C VAL A 7 -8.19 -28.70 -0.46
N ASN A 8 -8.78 -27.82 -1.27
CA ASN A 8 -8.56 -26.38 -1.14
C ASN A 8 -9.05 -25.84 0.22
N ASN A 9 -10.21 -26.29 0.72
CA ASN A 9 -10.74 -25.81 2.00
C ASN A 9 -9.91 -26.31 3.20
N THR A 10 -9.52 -27.59 3.20
CA THR A 10 -8.71 -28.15 4.30
C THR A 10 -7.27 -27.63 4.28
N VAL A 11 -6.65 -27.48 3.11
CA VAL A 11 -5.30 -26.92 2.95
C VAL A 11 -5.26 -25.47 3.40
N ILE A 12 -6.24 -24.64 3.03
CA ILE A 12 -6.29 -23.24 3.46
C ILE A 12 -6.46 -23.15 4.99
N HIS A 13 -7.31 -23.99 5.58
CA HIS A 13 -7.49 -24.00 7.04
C HIS A 13 -6.24 -24.48 7.80
N HIS A 14 -5.53 -25.47 7.26
CA HIS A 14 -4.29 -26.00 7.87
C HIS A 14 -3.11 -25.06 7.68
N ILE A 15 -2.98 -24.42 6.52
CA ILE A 15 -1.98 -23.37 6.28
C ILE A 15 -2.28 -22.16 7.17
N GLY A 16 -3.54 -21.78 7.33
CA GLY A 16 -3.98 -20.71 8.23
C GLY A 16 -3.62 -20.99 9.68
N ALA A 17 -3.97 -22.19 10.19
CA ALA A 17 -3.62 -22.62 11.55
C ALA A 17 -2.10 -22.74 11.75
N ALA A 18 -1.34 -23.17 10.73
CA ALA A 18 0.11 -23.20 10.77
C ALA A 18 0.73 -21.79 10.79
N LYS A 19 0.15 -20.84 10.05
CA LYS A 19 0.60 -19.43 10.00
C LYS A 19 0.26 -18.68 11.28
N GLU A 20 -0.91 -18.94 11.86
CA GLU A 20 -1.30 -18.43 13.18
C GLU A 20 -0.49 -19.07 14.30
N GLY A 21 -0.24 -20.37 14.23
CA GLY A 21 0.63 -21.10 15.16
C GLY A 21 2.05 -20.56 15.13
N ALA A 22 2.64 -20.41 13.94
CA ALA A 22 3.96 -19.81 13.74
C ALA A 22 4.00 -18.33 14.14
N GLY A 23 2.94 -17.57 13.88
CA GLY A 23 2.81 -16.16 14.25
C GLY A 23 2.68 -15.92 15.76
N ARG A 24 2.06 -16.87 16.49
CA ARG A 24 1.97 -16.88 17.96
C ARG A 24 3.24 -17.42 18.62
N LEU A 25 3.95 -18.38 17.99
CA LEU A 25 5.20 -18.94 18.52
C LEU A 25 6.41 -17.99 18.37
N THR A 26 6.39 -17.08 17.38
CA THR A 26 7.50 -16.15 17.09
C THR A 26 7.60 -14.98 18.09
N GLY A 27 7.20 -15.21 19.34
CA GLY A 27 7.03 -14.21 20.40
C GLY A 27 8.12 -13.14 20.45
N ASN A 28 7.66 -11.88 20.48
CA ASN A 28 8.35 -10.69 20.95
C ASN A 28 7.38 -9.51 20.78
N GLU A 29 6.48 -9.31 21.74
CA GLU A 29 5.48 -8.23 21.71
C GLU A 29 6.10 -6.83 21.87
N ASP A 30 7.27 -6.72 22.50
CA ASP A 30 7.95 -5.44 22.71
C ASP A 30 8.84 -5.01 21.52
N LEU A 31 9.52 -5.95 20.85
CA LEU A 31 10.29 -5.66 19.61
C LEU A 31 9.39 -5.54 18.36
N LYS A 32 8.22 -6.20 18.34
CA LYS A 32 7.22 -6.02 17.27
C LYS A 32 6.58 -4.64 17.29
N ARG A 33 6.46 -3.97 18.44
CA ARG A 33 5.81 -2.65 18.52
C ARG A 33 6.64 -1.56 17.86
N GLU A 34 7.95 -1.51 18.12
CA GLU A 34 8.85 -0.57 17.45
C GLU A 34 9.05 -0.92 15.98
N GLY A 35 9.29 -2.19 15.65
CA GLY A 35 9.43 -2.64 14.26
C GLY A 35 8.16 -2.45 13.41
N GLN A 36 6.96 -2.65 13.97
CA GLN A 36 5.71 -2.39 13.27
C GLN A 36 5.41 -0.90 13.14
N GLN A 37 5.76 -0.07 14.13
CA GLN A 37 5.66 1.38 13.96
C GLN A 37 6.62 1.87 12.87
N GLU A 38 7.85 1.38 12.83
CA GLU A 38 8.83 1.78 11.82
C GLU A 38 8.43 1.30 10.42
N GLN A 39 7.94 0.05 10.29
CA GLN A 39 7.38 -0.43 9.02
C GLN A 39 6.09 0.28 8.62
N ALA A 40 5.24 0.66 9.57
CA ALA A 40 4.04 1.45 9.29
C ALA A 40 4.39 2.87 8.83
N ARG A 41 5.38 3.51 9.48
CA ARG A 41 5.91 4.82 9.09
C ARG A 41 6.59 4.77 7.74
N ALA A 42 7.36 3.72 7.45
CA ALA A 42 7.99 3.52 6.14
C ALA A 42 6.94 3.34 5.05
N LYS A 43 5.91 2.50 5.26
CA LYS A 43 4.80 2.35 4.31
C LYS A 43 3.98 3.62 4.13
N LEU A 44 3.75 4.38 5.21
CA LEU A 44 3.05 5.67 5.14
C LEU A 44 3.88 6.74 4.44
N GLN A 45 5.20 6.77 4.65
CA GLN A 45 6.10 7.65 3.90
C GLN A 45 6.15 7.27 2.43
N GLU A 46 6.32 6.00 2.10
CA GLU A 46 6.36 5.56 0.70
C GLU A 46 5.01 5.79 -0.01
N ALA A 47 3.88 5.54 0.66
CA ALA A 47 2.56 5.86 0.13
C ALA A 47 2.35 7.37 0.00
N GLY A 48 2.79 8.16 0.99
CA GLY A 48 2.71 9.61 0.97
C GLY A 48 3.59 10.24 -0.10
N GLU A 49 4.77 9.66 -0.36
CA GLU A 49 5.70 10.11 -1.38
C GLU A 49 5.16 9.79 -2.78
N ARG A 50 4.60 8.60 -3.01
CA ARG A 50 3.91 8.29 -4.28
C ARG A 50 2.69 9.17 -4.53
N VAL A 51 1.91 9.48 -3.48
CA VAL A 51 0.75 10.38 -3.59
C VAL A 51 1.21 11.82 -3.84
N LYS A 52 2.28 12.28 -3.19
CA LYS A 52 2.87 13.61 -3.43
C LYS A 52 3.46 13.73 -4.82
N ASP A 53 4.14 12.70 -5.31
CA ASP A 53 4.73 12.67 -6.65
C ASP A 53 3.63 12.73 -7.72
N ALA A 54 2.59 11.90 -7.59
CA ALA A 54 1.42 11.97 -8.47
C ALA A 54 0.68 13.31 -8.38
N ALA A 55 0.52 13.87 -7.18
CA ALA A 55 -0.12 15.16 -6.99
C ALA A 55 0.72 16.33 -7.53
N ALA A 56 2.05 16.23 -7.44
CA ALA A 56 2.98 17.20 -8.02
C ALA A 56 2.93 17.14 -9.55
N ASP A 57 2.95 15.94 -10.15
CA ASP A 57 2.85 15.75 -11.60
C ASP A 57 1.51 16.27 -12.17
N ILE A 58 0.40 15.97 -11.48
CA ILE A 58 -0.93 16.53 -11.81
C ILE A 58 -0.93 18.06 -11.62
N GLY A 59 -0.31 18.55 -10.55
CA GLY A 59 -0.21 19.97 -10.25
C GLY A 59 0.60 20.75 -11.29
N GLU A 60 1.72 20.20 -11.77
CA GLU A 60 2.54 20.80 -12.83
C GLU A 60 1.79 20.81 -14.17
N ASN A 61 1.15 19.70 -14.54
CA ASN A 61 0.32 19.64 -15.74
C ASN A 61 -0.86 20.62 -15.69
N LEU A 62 -1.51 20.75 -14.53
CA LEU A 62 -2.59 21.71 -14.31
C LEU A 62 -2.08 23.15 -14.35
N LYS A 63 -0.89 23.42 -13.80
CA LYS A 63 -0.25 24.75 -13.81
C LYS A 63 0.21 25.12 -15.22
N ASP A 64 0.73 24.18 -16.01
CA ASP A 64 1.09 24.39 -17.42
C ASP A 64 -0.15 24.64 -18.28
N ALA A 65 -1.20 23.85 -18.08
CA ALA A 65 -2.49 24.04 -18.76
C ALA A 65 -3.11 25.40 -18.40
N ALA A 66 -3.14 25.75 -17.11
CA ALA A 66 -3.65 27.04 -16.64
C ALA A 66 -2.81 28.22 -17.15
N ARG A 67 -1.48 28.05 -17.29
CA ARG A 67 -0.59 29.06 -17.86
C ARG A 67 -0.83 29.26 -19.35
N LYS A 68 -0.98 28.19 -20.13
CA LYS A 68 -1.37 28.26 -21.55
C LYS A 68 -2.74 28.90 -21.73
N LEU A 69 -3.70 28.56 -20.88
CA LEU A 69 -5.03 29.17 -20.90
C LEU A 69 -4.95 30.67 -20.61
N LYS A 70 -4.18 31.05 -19.58
CA LYS A 70 -3.98 32.46 -19.20
C LYS A 70 -3.21 33.24 -20.27
N GLU A 71 -2.18 32.68 -20.89
CA GLU A 71 -1.43 33.32 -21.98
C GLU A 71 -2.28 33.44 -23.25
N GLY A 72 -3.12 32.45 -23.56
CA GLY A 72 -4.10 32.53 -24.63
C GLY A 72 -5.14 33.64 -24.39
N PHE A 73 -5.61 33.76 -23.15
CA PHE A 73 -6.57 34.80 -22.76
C PHE A 73 -5.98 36.21 -22.63
N SER A 74 -4.67 36.34 -22.40
CA SER A 74 -4.00 37.65 -22.28
C SER A 74 -3.51 38.22 -23.61
N LYS A 75 -3.61 37.47 -24.72
CA LYS A 75 -3.14 37.91 -26.04
C LYS A 75 -4.27 38.35 -26.98
N GLU A 76 -5.52 38.33 -26.52
CA GLU A 76 -6.66 39.04 -27.13
C GLU A 76 -6.91 40.38 -26.46
#